data_AF-A0A820PN35-F1
#
_entry.id   AF-A0A820PN35-F1
#
_cell.length_a   1.000
_cell.length_b   1.000
_cell.length_c   1.000
_cell.angle_alpha   90.00
_cell.angle_beta   90.00
_cell.angle_gamma   90.00
#
_symmetry.space_group_name_H-M   'P 1'
#
loop_
_entity.id
_entity.type
_entity.pdbx_description
1 polymer ?
#
loop_
_entity_poly.entity_id
_entity_poly.type
_entity_poly.pdbx_seq_one_letter_code
_entity_poly.pdbx_strand_id
1 'polypeptide(L)'
;QIILIIISALPGAIFDAYSSASVTVYKTTEQADVEYFIFNVLNSLTALTYGSGFYVFLIVSKTFRQQVKHFFCSFGNNPNAVMPASTNVMPASTNVTPGRANIT
;
A
#
# COMPACT_ATOMS: atom_id res chain seq x y z
N GLN A 1 -9.63 -4.33 2.46
CA GLN A 1 -9.00 -3.61 3.59
C GLN A 1 -9.76 -3.83 4.89
N ILE A 2 -11.07 -3.59 4.94
CA ILE A 2 -11.91 -3.85 6.12
C ILE A 2 -11.74 -5.29 6.67
N ILE A 3 -11.75 -6.29 5.79
CA ILE A 3 -11.54 -7.71 6.19
C ILE A 3 -10.17 -7.92 6.85
N LEU A 4 -9.10 -7.32 6.32
CA LEU A 4 -7.75 -7.40 6.87
C LEU A 4 -7.64 -6.72 8.25
N ILE A 5 -8.34 -5.59 8.43
CA ILE A 5 -8.41 -4.88 9.71
C ILE A 5 -9.19 -5.72 10.73
N ILE A 6 -10.30 -6.34 10.34
CA ILE A 6 -11.10 -7.19 11.23
C ILE A 6 -10.29 -8.42 11.68
N ILE A 7 -9.62 -9.12 10.75
CA ILE A 7 -8.85 -10.33 11.06
C ILE A 7 -7.66 -10.02 12.00
N SER A 8 -7.08 -8.83 11.92
CA SER A 8 -5.89 -8.47 12.69
C SER A 8 -6.15 -7.72 13.99
N ALA A 9 -7.21 -6.91 14.06
CA ALA A 9 -7.50 -6.08 15.23
C ALA A 9 -8.47 -6.77 16.20
N LEU A 10 -9.42 -7.57 15.70
CA LEU A 10 -10.43 -8.21 16.54
C LEU A 10 -9.81 -9.18 17.56
N PRO A 11 -8.85 -10.05 17.20
CA PRO A 11 -8.24 -10.96 18.17
C PRO A 11 -7.48 -10.24 19.29
N GLY A 12 -6.82 -9.11 18.96
CA GLY A 12 -6.17 -8.22 19.94
C GLY A 12 -7.16 -7.66 20.95
N ALA A 13 -8.25 -7.07 20.48
CA ALA A 13 -9.28 -6.49 21.36
C ALA A 13 -9.95 -7.53 22.27
N ILE A 14 -10.19 -8.75 21.76
CA ILE A 14 -10.74 -9.86 22.55
C ILE A 14 -9.75 -10.27 23.65
N PHE A 15 -8.46 -10.38 23.30
CA PHE A 15 -7.42 -10.77 24.24
C PHE A 15 -7.20 -9.70 25.33
N ASP A 16 -7.25 -8.42 24.99
CA ASP A 16 -7.16 -7.34 25.97
C ASP A 16 -8.34 -7.37 26.96
N ALA A 17 -9.55 -7.60 26.46
CA ALA A 17 -10.73 -7.76 27.30
C ALA A 17 -10.59 -8.98 28.24
N TYR A 18 -10.12 -10.11 27.72
CA TYR A 18 -9.83 -11.31 28.51
C TYR A 18 -8.74 -11.06 29.58
N SER A 19 -7.64 -10.43 29.20
CA SER A 19 -6.53 -10.13 30.10
C SER A 19 -6.99 -9.21 31.23
N SER A 20 -7.77 -8.16 30.91
CA SER A 20 -8.32 -7.24 31.90
C SER A 20 -9.33 -7.89 32.85
N ALA A 21 -10.15 -8.83 32.36
CA ALA A 21 -11.11 -9.58 33.17
C ALA A 21 -10.44 -10.63 34.08
N SER A 22 -9.25 -11.11 33.72
CA SER A 22 -8.54 -12.18 34.42
C SER A 22 -7.48 -11.68 35.41
N VAL A 23 -7.34 -10.36 35.60
CA VAL A 23 -6.33 -9.76 36.52
C VAL A 23 -6.50 -10.23 37.97
N THR A 24 -7.73 -10.52 38.40
CA THR A 24 -8.03 -10.96 39.77
C THR A 24 -7.93 -12.47 39.98
N VAL A 25 -7.71 -13.24 38.91
CA VAL A 25 -7.59 -14.70 38.96
C VAL A 25 -6.12 -15.06 39.15
N TYR A 26 -5.82 -15.92 40.14
CA TYR A 26 -4.47 -16.43 40.32
C TYR A 26 -4.09 -17.32 39.13
N LYS A 27 -3.01 -16.96 38.42
CA LYS A 27 -2.51 -17.69 37.24
C LYS A 27 -1.31 -18.53 37.62
N THR A 28 -1.22 -19.74 37.07
CA THR A 28 0.02 -20.51 37.13
C THR A 28 1.08 -19.88 36.22
N THR A 29 2.36 -20.21 36.44
CA THR A 29 3.46 -19.75 35.59
C THR A 29 3.23 -20.12 34.12
N GLU A 30 2.81 -21.35 33.86
CA GLU A 30 2.49 -21.83 32.50
C GLU A 30 1.37 -21.02 31.84
N GLN A 31 0.34 -20.64 32.60
CA GLN A 31 -0.74 -19.80 32.08
C GLN A 31 -0.25 -18.39 31.71
N ALA A 32 0.59 -17.80 32.56
CA ALA A 32 1.19 -16.49 32.29
C ALA A 32 2.09 -16.52 31.04
N ASP A 33 2.87 -17.59 30.86
CA ASP A 33 3.74 -17.76 29.68
C ASP A 33 2.92 -17.91 28.39
N VAL A 34 1.81 -18.66 28.44
CA VAL A 34 0.88 -18.80 27.31
C VAL A 34 0.24 -17.47 26.95
N GLU A 35 -0.24 -16.71 27.93
CA GLU A 35 -0.80 -15.37 27.70
C GLU A 35 0.22 -14.42 27.08
N TYR A 36 1.45 -14.43 27.59
CA TYR A 36 2.52 -13.60 27.05
C TYR A 36 2.87 -13.98 25.60
N PHE A 37 2.90 -15.28 25.30
CA PHE A 37 3.08 -15.76 23.93
C PHE A 37 1.95 -15.27 23.00
N ILE A 38 0.69 -15.42 23.41
CA ILE A 38 -0.48 -14.97 22.64
C ILE A 38 -0.41 -13.46 22.39
N PHE A 39 -0.08 -12.67 23.43
CA PHE A 39 0.08 -11.23 23.31
C PHE A 39 1.11 -10.83 22.24
N ASN A 40 2.27 -11.50 22.21
CA ASN A 40 3.32 -11.23 21.22
C ASN A 40 2.90 -11.61 19.79
N VAL A 41 2.18 -12.71 19.62
CA VAL A 41 1.63 -13.12 18.31
C VAL A 41 0.63 -12.07 17.80
N LEU A 42 -0.26 -11.62 18.68
CA LEU A 42 -1.26 -10.60 18.34
C LEU A 42 -0.62 -9.27 17.96
N ASN A 43 0.37 -8.79 18.73
CA ASN A 43 1.13 -7.59 18.39
C ASN A 43 1.85 -7.70 17.04
N SER A 44 2.43 -8.86 16.75
CA SER A 44 3.09 -9.11 15.47
C SER A 44 2.10 -9.06 14.30
N LEU A 45 0.90 -9.63 14.48
CA LEU A 45 -0.16 -9.59 13.47
C LEU A 45 -0.69 -8.17 13.23
N THR A 46 -0.85 -7.38 14.30
CA THR A 46 -1.23 -5.98 14.21
C THR A 46 -0.15 -5.16 13.48
N ALA A 47 1.13 -5.34 13.82
CA ALA A 47 2.24 -4.68 13.15
C ALA A 47 2.30 -5.00 11.64
N LEU A 48 2.08 -6.28 11.27
CA LEU A 48 2.03 -6.72 9.88
C LEU A 48 0.87 -6.06 9.12
N THR A 49 -0.26 -5.81 9.79
CA THR A 49 -1.40 -5.15 9.17
C THR A 49 -1.11 -3.68 8.88
N TYR A 50 -0.48 -2.97 9.82
CA TYR A 50 -0.06 -1.60 9.57
C TYR A 50 0.98 -1.50 8.45
N GLY A 51 1.95 -2.42 8.41
CA GLY A 51 2.96 -2.47 7.35
C GLY A 51 2.38 -2.85 5.97
N SER A 52 1.45 -3.80 5.93
CA SER A 52 0.85 -4.27 4.66
C SER A 52 -0.16 -3.29 4.06
N GLY A 53 -0.74 -2.39 4.86
CA GLY A 53 -1.72 -1.41 4.39
C GLY A 53 -1.21 -0.56 3.22
N PHE A 54 0.05 -0.11 3.30
CA PHE A 54 0.69 0.65 2.22
C PHE A 54 0.78 -0.16 0.92
N TYR A 55 1.22 -1.42 1.00
CA TYR A 55 1.33 -2.30 -0.17
C TYR A 55 -0.03 -2.64 -0.78
N VAL A 56 -1.06 -2.86 0.06
CA VAL A 56 -2.42 -3.08 -0.41
C VAL A 56 -2.91 -1.86 -1.20
N PHE A 57 -2.67 -0.64 -0.73
CA PHE A 57 -3.01 0.57 -1.47
C PHE A 57 -2.22 0.72 -2.78
N LEU A 58 -0.93 0.39 -2.79
CA LEU A 58 -0.12 0.37 -4.01
C LEU A 58 -0.65 -0.62 -5.06
N ILE A 59 -1.10 -1.80 -4.64
CA ILE A 59 -1.57 -2.84 -5.57
C ILE A 59 -2.98 -2.51 -6.09
N VAL A 60 -3.88 -2.07 -5.21
CA VAL A 60 -5.30 -1.92 -5.53
C VAL A 60 -5.62 -0.56 -6.18
N SER A 61 -4.94 0.52 -5.80
CA SER A 61 -5.32 1.87 -6.22
C SER A 61 -4.42 2.44 -7.31
N LYS A 62 -4.98 2.66 -8.50
CA LYS A 62 -4.31 3.36 -9.61
C LYS A 62 -3.97 4.81 -9.25
N THR A 63 -4.90 5.52 -8.61
CA THR A 63 -4.72 6.92 -8.19
C THR A 63 -3.59 7.05 -7.16
N PHE A 64 -3.55 6.15 -6.18
CA PHE A 64 -2.49 6.13 -5.18
C PHE A 64 -1.12 5.90 -5.82
N ARG A 65 -1.00 4.94 -6.76
CA ARG A 65 0.25 4.72 -7.51
C ARG A 65 0.71 5.96 -8.26
N GLN A 66 -0.21 6.71 -8.88
CA GLN A 66 0.14 7.93 -9.60
C GLN A 66 0.66 9.02 -8.66
N GLN A 67 0.03 9.20 -7.49
CA GLN A 67 0.49 10.16 -6.49
C GLN A 67 1.86 9.77 -5.91
N VAL A 68 2.06 8.49 -5.59
CA VAL A 68 3.35 7.98 -5.11
C VAL A 68 4.43 8.17 -6.18
N LYS A 69 4.14 7.89 -7.45
CA LYS A 69 5.08 8.15 -8.55
C LYS A 69 5.41 9.63 -8.66
N HIS A 70 4.41 10.51 -8.59
CA HIS A 70 4.63 11.96 -8.63
C HIS A 70 5.51 12.43 -7.47
N PHE A 71 5.27 11.93 -6.26
CA PHE A 71 6.10 12.22 -5.08
C PHE A 71 7.56 11.82 -5.30
N PHE A 72 7.83 10.59 -5.74
CA PHE A 72 9.20 10.12 -5.99
C PHE A 72 9.88 10.82 -7.18
N CYS A 73 9.17 11.08 -8.27
CA CYS A 73 9.71 11.82 -9.41
C CYS A 73 10.00 13.28 -9.05
N SER A 74 9.19 13.89 -8.17
CA SER A 74 9.44 15.24 -7.67
C SER A 74 10.68 15.34 -6.78
N PHE A 75 11.06 14.26 -6.08
CA PHE A 75 12.32 14.19 -5.33
C PHE A 75 13.55 14.04 -6.25
N GLY A 76 13.39 13.40 -7.41
CA GLY A 76 14.44 13.26 -8.43
C GLY A 76 14.69 14.54 -9.23
N ASN A 77 13.69 15.41 -9.36
CA ASN A 77 13.81 16.72 -10.00
C ASN A 77 14.38 17.76 -9.03
N ASN A 78 15.60 17.52 -8.58
CA ASN A 78 16.48 18.61 -8.16
C ASN A 78 16.69 19.51 -9.40
N PRO A 79 16.51 20.84 -9.34
CA PRO A 79 16.67 21.72 -10.51
C PRO A 79 18.07 21.70 -11.16
N ASN A 80 19.03 20.98 -10.55
CA ASN A 80 20.37 20.74 -11.09
C ASN A 80 20.56 19.36 -11.76
N ALA A 81 19.52 18.50 -11.79
CA ALA A 81 19.60 17.21 -12.48
C ALA A 81 19.20 17.37 -13.95
N VAL A 82 20.20 17.40 -14.83
CA VAL A 82 20.04 17.35 -16.28
C VAL A 82 19.28 16.06 -16.64
N MET A 83 17.98 16.17 -16.90
CA MET A 83 17.22 15.10 -17.55
C MET A 83 17.63 15.05 -19.03
N PRO A 84 18.02 13.89 -19.59
CA PRO A 84 18.15 13.77 -21.03
C PRO A 84 16.73 13.90 -21.61
N ALA A 85 16.54 14.89 -22.48
CA ALA A 85 15.30 15.08 -23.22
C ALA A 85 14.94 13.77 -23.92
N SER A 86 13.83 13.16 -23.52
CA SER A 86 13.22 12.09 -24.30
C SER A 86 12.74 12.69 -25.62
N THR A 87 13.53 12.50 -26.67
CA THR A 87 13.15 12.84 -28.04
C THR A 87 11.87 12.09 -28.37
N ASN A 88 10.75 12.80 -28.32
CA ASN A 88 9.44 12.28 -28.68
C ASN A 88 9.41 12.17 -30.22
N VAL A 89 9.88 11.04 -30.77
CA VAL A 89 9.74 10.75 -32.19
C VAL A 89 8.29 10.34 -32.43
N MET A 90 7.44 11.31 -32.75
CA MET A 90 6.11 11.07 -33.28
C MET A 90 6.27 10.66 -34.75
N PRO A 91 5.80 9.48 -35.20
CA PRO A 91 5.76 9.19 -36.62
C PRO A 91 4.61 9.98 -37.22
N ALA A 92 4.93 11.02 -38.00
CA ALA A 92 3.97 11.68 -38.87
C ALA A 92 3.58 10.70 -39.98
N SER A 93 2.45 9.99 -39.83
CA SER A 93 1.85 9.27 -40.95
C SER A 93 1.16 10.29 -41.86
N THR A 94 1.86 10.70 -42.91
CA THR A 94 1.35 11.54 -43.98
C THR A 94 0.17 10.83 -44.66
N ASN A 95 -1.04 11.35 -44.46
CA ASN A 95 -2.24 10.89 -45.13
C ASN A 95 -2.25 11.47 -46.56
N VAL A 96 -1.90 10.68 -47.58
CA VAL A 96 -1.99 11.09 -48.98
C VAL A 96 -3.22 10.47 -49.61
N THR A 97 -4.27 11.27 -49.81
CA THR A 97 -5.44 10.92 -50.62
C THR A 97 -5.35 11.70 -51.94
N PRO A 98 -5.20 11.08 -53.12
CA PRO A 98 -5.29 11.82 -54.37
C PRO A 98 -6.75 11.97 -54.77
N GLY A 99 -7.34 13.13 -54.45
CA GLY A 99 -8.60 13.61 -55.01
C GLY A 99 -8.38 14.24 -56.38
N ARG A 100 -9.06 13.71 -57.40
CA ARG A 100 -9.13 14.22 -58.78
C ARG A 100 -9.59 15.68 -58.79
N ALA A 101 -8.82 16.59 -59.39
CA ALA A 101 -9.27 17.93 -59.74
C ALA A 101 -8.98 18.21 -61.22
N ASN A 102 -10.09 18.40 -61.92
CA ASN A 102 -10.28 18.73 -63.33
C ASN A 102 -9.69 20.13 -63.62
N ILE A 103 -8.95 20.30 -64.71
CA ILE A 103 -8.61 21.63 -65.26
C ILE A 103 -9.16 21.68 -66.68
N THR A 104 -10.00 22.69 -66.85
CA THR A 104 -10.74 23.16 -68.03
C THR A 104 -9.93 23.26 -69.32
#